data_AF-A0A656GIW5-F1
#
_entry.id   AF-A0A656GIW5-F1
#
_cell.length_a   1.000
_cell.length_b   1.000
_cell.length_c   1.000
_cell.angle_alpha   90.00
_cell.angle_beta   90.00
_cell.angle_gamma   90.00
#
_symmetry.space_group_name_H-M   'P 1'
#
loop_
_entity.id
_entity.type
_entity.pdbx_description
1 polymer ?
#
loop_
_entity_poly.entity_id
_entity_poly.type
_entity_poly.pdbx_seq_one_letter_code
_entity_poly.pdbx_strand_id
1 'polypeptide(L)'
;MAALSVQLSPLPPELEQFVASFNSTLERVEQAYSRLESFNADVAHELRSPLTNLIGQTQVALTRGRSAEHYFEVLQSNLEELERLRSIINDMLFLASADQGTKVKAQTCASLA
;
A
#
# COMPACT_ATOMS: atom_id res chain seq x y z
N MET A 1 -19.67 -1.53 -3.67
CA MET A 1 -19.50 -0.06 -3.72
C MET A 1 -20.32 0.48 -4.86
N ALA A 2 -21.07 1.57 -4.65
CA ALA A 2 -21.80 2.23 -5.73
C ALA A 2 -20.82 3.06 -6.57
N ALA A 3 -20.85 2.89 -7.89
CA ALA A 3 -20.02 3.66 -8.82
C ALA A 3 -20.29 5.16 -8.64
N LEU A 4 -19.23 5.93 -8.39
CA LEU A 4 -19.33 7.37 -8.20
C LEU A 4 -19.57 8.01 -9.57
N SER A 5 -20.84 8.14 -9.94
CA SER A 5 -21.25 8.73 -11.22
C SER A 5 -22.30 9.80 -11.01
N VAL A 6 -22.10 10.94 -11.67
CA VAL A 6 -23.12 11.99 -11.74
C VAL A 6 -24.11 11.60 -12.82
N GLN A 7 -25.34 11.33 -12.40
CA GLN A 7 -26.48 11.03 -13.26
C GLN A 7 -27.47 12.20 -13.13
N LEU A 8 -27.42 13.12 -14.08
CA LEU A 8 -28.37 14.24 -14.18
C LEU A 8 -29.12 14.08 -15.51
N SER A 9 -30.45 14.07 -15.45
CA SER A 9 -31.30 13.97 -16.65
C SER A 9 -32.58 14.79 -16.48
N PRO A 10 -33.01 15.57 -17.51
CA PRO A 10 -32.29 15.87 -18.75
C PRO A 10 -31.23 16.97 -18.54
N LEU A 11 -30.09 16.84 -19.22
CA LEU A 11 -29.04 17.86 -19.27
C LEU A 11 -29.11 18.62 -20.60
N PRO A 12 -28.83 19.93 -20.61
CA PRO A 12 -28.48 20.65 -21.84
C PRO A 12 -27.27 20.00 -22.52
N PRO A 13 -27.21 19.98 -23.86
CA PRO A 13 -26.09 19.37 -24.60
C PRO A 13 -24.72 19.99 -24.25
N GLU A 14 -24.69 21.26 -23.83
CA GLU A 14 -23.48 21.94 -23.36
C GLU A 14 -22.92 21.33 -22.06
N LEU A 15 -23.78 20.73 -21.23
CA LEU A 15 -23.38 20.11 -19.96
C LEU A 15 -23.09 18.61 -20.09
N GLU A 16 -23.52 17.95 -21.16
CA GLU A 16 -23.24 16.53 -21.39
C GLU A 16 -21.73 16.25 -21.45
N GLN A 17 -20.97 17.08 -22.18
CA GLN A 17 -19.53 16.93 -22.30
C GLN A 17 -18.80 17.17 -20.97
N PHE A 18 -19.29 18.10 -20.15
CA PHE A 18 -18.76 18.36 -18.81
C PHE A 18 -19.01 17.17 -17.89
N VAL A 19 -20.24 16.64 -17.86
CA VAL A 19 -20.60 15.48 -17.04
C VAL A 19 -19.80 14.24 -17.45
N ALA A 20 -19.57 14.02 -18.75
CA ALA A 20 -18.71 12.94 -19.24
C ALA A 20 -17.26 13.10 -18.75
N SER A 21 -16.69 14.29 -18.85
CA SER A 21 -15.31 14.58 -18.40
C SER A 21 -15.17 14.45 -16.87
N PHE A 22 -16.19 14.89 -16.12
CA PHE A 22 -16.23 14.76 -14.68
C PHE A 22 -16.31 13.29 -14.26
N ASN A 23 -17.21 12.51 -14.85
CA ASN A 23 -17.34 11.07 -14.59
C ASN A 23 -16.05 10.30 -14.91
N SER A 24 -15.33 10.65 -15.99
CA SER A 24 -14.01 10.08 -16.26
C SER A 24 -12.98 10.40 -15.17
N THR A 25 -13.04 11.60 -14.60
CA THR A 25 -12.18 11.96 -13.46
C THR A 25 -12.55 11.17 -12.20
N LEU A 26 -13.85 10.99 -11.92
CA LEU A 26 -14.33 10.18 -10.80
C LEU A 26 -13.90 8.72 -10.94
N GLU A 27 -13.98 8.15 -12.14
CA GLU A 27 -13.53 6.79 -12.44
C GLU A 27 -12.03 6.63 -12.13
N ARG A 28 -11.20 7.60 -12.53
CA ARG A 28 -9.76 7.58 -12.21
C ARG A 28 -9.49 7.60 -10.70
N VAL A 29 -10.30 8.33 -9.93
CA VAL A 29 -10.20 8.35 -8.46
C VAL A 29 -10.62 7.01 -7.87
N GLU A 30 -11.72 6.42 -8.34
CA GLU A 30 -12.19 5.11 -7.89
C GLU A 30 -11.15 4.01 -8.17
N GLN A 31 -10.56 4.01 -9.36
CA GLN A 31 -9.48 3.09 -9.72
C GLN A 31 -8.25 3.28 -8.82
N ALA A 32 -7.87 4.52 -8.52
CA ALA A 32 -6.76 4.80 -7.60
C ALA A 32 -7.04 4.31 -6.18
N TYR A 33 -8.26 4.51 -5.68
CA TYR A 33 -8.68 4.04 -4.37
C TYR A 33 -8.68 2.51 -4.27
N SER A 34 -9.24 1.82 -5.27
CA SER A 34 -9.24 0.35 -5.33
C SER A 34 -7.81 -0.21 -5.32
N ARG A 35 -6.89 0.39 -6.08
CA ARG A 35 -5.46 -0.01 -6.05
C ARG A 35 -4.82 0.19 -4.68
N LEU A 36 -5.14 1.29 -4.01
CA LEU A 36 -4.63 1.57 -2.67
C LEU A 36 -5.15 0.55 -1.64
N GLU A 37 -6.43 0.17 -1.74
CA GLU A 37 -7.02 -0.85 -0.87
C GLU A 37 -6.35 -2.22 -1.06
N SER A 38 -6.19 -2.66 -2.32
CA SER A 38 -5.48 -3.91 -2.62
C SER A 38 -4.03 -3.86 -2.12
N PHE A 39 -3.30 -2.78 -2.39
CA PHE A 39 -1.93 -2.61 -1.92
C PHE A 39 -1.81 -2.68 -0.39
N ASN A 40 -2.70 -2.00 0.33
CA ASN A 40 -2.73 -2.05 1.80
C ASN A 40 -3.02 -3.46 2.33
N ALA A 41 -3.93 -4.19 1.68
CA ALA A 41 -4.23 -5.57 2.04
C ALA A 41 -2.99 -6.46 1.85
N ASP A 42 -2.33 -6.36 0.70
CA ASP A 42 -1.12 -7.14 0.38
C ASP A 42 -0.01 -6.85 1.38
N VAL A 43 0.27 -5.57 1.65
CA VAL A 43 1.25 -5.15 2.67
C VAL A 43 0.90 -5.72 4.05
N ALA A 44 -0.36 -5.63 4.47
CA ALA A 44 -0.77 -6.12 5.78
C ALA A 44 -0.57 -7.64 5.90
N HIS A 45 -0.79 -8.39 4.81
CA HIS A 45 -0.51 -9.81 4.75
C HIS A 45 0.98 -10.11 4.82
N GLU A 46 1.79 -9.42 4.03
CA GLU A 46 3.25 -9.60 3.98
C GLU A 46 3.92 -9.22 5.31
N LEU A 47 3.41 -8.24 6.06
CA LEU A 47 3.91 -7.92 7.41
C LEU A 47 3.44 -8.92 8.48
N ARG A 48 2.23 -9.46 8.36
CA ARG A 48 1.63 -10.33 9.38
C ARG A 48 2.39 -11.66 9.51
N SER A 49 2.81 -12.22 8.39
CA SER A 49 3.54 -13.50 8.35
C SER A 49 4.86 -13.47 9.14
N PRO A 50 5.85 -12.60 8.82
CA PRO A 50 7.12 -12.52 9.53
C PRO A 50 6.93 -12.13 11.01
N LEU A 51 5.97 -11.26 11.31
CA LEU A 51 5.65 -10.88 12.69
C LEU A 51 5.13 -12.07 13.51
N THR A 52 4.23 -12.87 12.92
CA THR A 52 3.68 -14.07 13.55
C THR A 52 4.77 -15.10 13.82
N ASN A 53 5.67 -15.30 12.85
CA ASN A 53 6.82 -16.20 12.99
C ASN A 53 7.75 -15.74 14.11
N LEU A 54 8.10 -14.45 14.15
CA LEU A 54 8.99 -13.87 15.17
C LEU A 54 8.40 -14.02 16.58
N ILE A 55 7.09 -13.75 16.74
CA ILE A 55 6.39 -13.96 18.01
C ILE A 55 6.40 -15.44 18.40
N GLY A 56 6.07 -16.34 17.47
CA GLY A 56 6.02 -17.78 17.72
C GLY A 56 7.38 -18.36 18.11
N GLN A 57 8.44 -18.01 17.38
CA GLN A 57 9.80 -18.44 17.68
C GLN A 57 10.26 -17.95 19.06
N THR A 58 9.96 -16.69 19.37
CA THR A 58 10.28 -16.09 20.68
C THR A 58 9.52 -16.78 21.80
N GLN A 59 8.21 -17.03 21.63
CA GLN A 59 7.41 -17.77 22.61
C GLN A 59 7.97 -19.17 22.86
N VAL A 60 8.28 -19.92 21.79
CA VAL A 60 8.86 -21.27 21.89
C VAL A 60 10.19 -21.25 22.63
N ALA A 61 11.07 -20.27 22.34
CA ALA A 61 12.35 -20.13 23.00
C ALA A 61 12.21 -19.84 24.51
N LEU A 62 11.15 -19.12 24.90
CA LEU A 62 10.88 -18.75 26.30
C LEU A 62 10.12 -19.81 27.10
N THR A 63 9.60 -20.88 26.48
CA THR A 63 8.82 -21.93 27.18
C THR A 63 9.53 -22.62 28.35
N ARG A 64 10.86 -22.74 28.28
CA ARG A 64 11.73 -23.34 29.31
C ARG A 64 13.17 -22.93 29.05
N GLY A 65 14.06 -23.12 30.03
CA GLY A 65 15.50 -22.90 29.82
C GLY A 65 16.04 -23.74 28.66
N ARG A 66 16.74 -23.09 27.71
CA ARG A 66 17.37 -23.71 26.54
C ARG A 66 18.89 -23.53 26.57
N SER A 67 19.60 -24.23 25.70
CA SER A 67 21.03 -23.99 25.49
C SER A 67 21.25 -22.60 24.88
N ALA A 68 22.44 -22.04 25.13
CA ALA A 68 22.85 -20.78 24.51
C ALA A 68 22.83 -20.86 22.98
N GLU A 69 23.24 -22.01 22.42
CA GLU A 69 23.21 -22.29 20.98
C GLU A 69 21.80 -22.15 20.40
N HIS A 70 20.79 -22.73 21.06
CA HIS A 70 19.40 -22.61 20.60
C HIS A 70 18.89 -21.16 20.63
N TYR A 71 19.25 -20.39 21.67
CA TYR A 71 18.91 -18.96 21.69
C TYR A 71 19.60 -18.19 20.57
N PHE A 72 20.84 -18.54 20.22
CA PHE A 72 21.55 -17.93 19.11
C PHE A 72 20.85 -18.20 17.77
N GLU A 73 20.43 -19.44 17.52
CA GLU A 73 19.65 -19.81 16.32
C GLU A 73 18.34 -19.02 16.21
N VAL A 74 17.60 -18.91 17.33
CA VAL A 74 16.34 -18.14 17.37
C VAL A 74 16.59 -16.66 17.11
N LEU A 75 17.65 -16.08 17.69
CA LEU A 75 18.01 -14.68 17.46
C LEU A 75 18.43 -14.44 16.00
N GLN A 76 19.15 -15.37 15.38
CA GLN A 76 19.53 -15.28 13.97
C GLN A 76 18.29 -15.34 13.07
N SER A 77 17.38 -16.28 13.31
CA SER A 77 16.12 -16.38 12.57
C SER A 77 15.25 -15.12 12.74
N ASN A 78 15.13 -14.62 13.98
CA ASN A 78 14.42 -13.37 14.25
C ASN A 78 15.04 -12.17 13.53
N LEU A 79 16.38 -12.11 13.44
CA LEU A 79 17.08 -11.05 12.72
C LEU A 79 16.70 -11.05 11.23
N GLU A 80 16.66 -12.22 10.59
CA GLU A 80 16.23 -12.32 9.19
C GLU A 80 14.79 -11.81 8.98
N GLU A 81 13.86 -12.15 9.88
CA GLU A 81 12.48 -11.64 9.81
C GLU A 81 12.42 -10.11 10.01
N LEU A 82 13.23 -9.57 10.93
CA LEU A 82 13.32 -8.12 11.13
C LEU A 82 13.89 -7.41 9.89
N GLU A 83 14.85 -8.02 9.20
CA GLU A 83 15.39 -7.47 7.94
C GLU A 83 14.37 -7.52 6.80
N ARG A 84 13.57 -8.59 6.72
CA ARG A 84 12.43 -8.68 5.79
C ARG A 84 11.40 -7.58 6.06
N LEU A 85 11.00 -7.41 7.31
CA LEU A 85 10.09 -6.33 7.74
C LEU A 85 10.65 -4.94 7.38
N ARG A 86 11.95 -4.70 7.61
CA ARG A 86 12.62 -3.46 7.23
C ARG A 86 12.54 -3.20 5.72
N SER A 87 12.75 -4.23 4.90
CA SER A 87 12.66 -4.09 3.43
C SER A 87 11.25 -3.67 3.00
N ILE A 88 10.22 -4.37 3.51
CA ILE A 88 8.82 -4.08 3.21
C ILE A 88 8.46 -2.63 3.58
N ILE A 89 8.91 -2.15 4.75
CA ILE A 89 8.71 -0.77 5.19
C ILE A 89 9.43 0.23 4.26
N ASN A 90 10.67 -0.07 3.86
CA ASN A 90 11.43 0.80 2.95
C ASN A 90 10.76 0.89 1.58
N ASP A 91 10.24 -0.22 1.05
CA ASP A 91 9.53 -0.25 -0.23
C ASP A 91 8.26 0.61 -0.17
N MET A 92 7.52 0.56 0.94
CA MET A 92 6.37 1.47 1.16
C MET A 92 6.78 2.93 1.20
N LEU A 93 7.84 3.29 1.93
CA LEU A 93 8.32 4.66 2.01
C LEU A 93 8.82 5.16 0.65
N PHE A 94 9.45 4.29 -0.14
CA PHE A 94 9.87 4.58 -1.50
C PHE A 94 8.67 4.86 -2.41
N LEU A 95 7.64 4.01 -2.38
CA LEU A 95 6.41 4.21 -3.16
C LEU A 95 5.69 5.51 -2.77
N ALA A 96 5.57 5.78 -1.47
CA ALA A 96 4.97 7.02 -0.97
C ALA A 96 5.75 8.28 -1.38
N SER A 97 7.07 8.18 -1.53
CA SER A 97 7.94 9.28 -1.99
C SER A 97 7.91 9.46 -3.51
N ALA A 98 7.84 8.36 -4.27
CA ALA A 98 7.76 8.37 -5.73
C ALA A 98 6.44 8.95 -6.25
N ASP A 99 5.33 8.73 -5.55
CA ASP A 99 4.04 9.36 -5.87
C ASP A 99 4.12 10.90 -5.79
N GLN A 100 4.91 11.43 -4.84
CA GLN A 100 5.14 12.88 -4.74
C GLN A 100 6.00 13.41 -5.90
N GLY A 101 7.06 12.70 -6.28
CA GLY A 101 7.93 13.09 -7.40
C GLY A 101 7.24 13.03 -8.78
N THR A 102 6.32 12.07 -8.95
CA THR A 102 5.53 11.94 -10.19
C THR A 102 4.52 13.07 -10.35
N LYS A 103 3.89 13.52 -9.24
CA LYS A 103 2.99 14.68 -9.23
C LYS A 103 3.68 15.97 -9.67
N VAL A 104 4.95 16.18 -9.30
CA VAL A 104 5.72 17.38 -9.69
C VAL A 104 5.99 17.42 -11.20
N LYS A 105 6.36 16.29 -11.84
CA LYS A 105 6.61 16.24 -13.29
C LYS A 105 5.37 16.49 -14.15
N ALA A 106 4.20 16.00 -13.73
CA ALA A 106 2.95 16.22 -14.45
C ALA A 106 2.54 17.71 -14.47
N GLN A 107 2.82 18.45 -13.39
CA GLN A 107 2.54 19.88 -13.29
C GLN A 107 3.47 20.73 -14.15
N THR A 108 4.72 20.32 -14.35
CA THR A 108 5.66 21.08 -15.20
C THR A 108 5.30 20.97 -16.68
N CYS A 109 4.81 19.82 -17.13
CA CYS A 109 4.42 19.64 -18.54
C CYS A 109 3.11 20.37 -18.88
N ALA A 110 2.17 20.45 -17.94
CA ALA A 110 0.91 21.19 -18.10
C ALA A 110 1.08 22.72 -18.00
N SER A 111 2.18 23.21 -17.43
CA SER A 111 2.51 24.64 -17.35
C SER A 111 3.31 25.15 -18.56
N LEU A 112 3.75 24.26 -19.44
CA LEU A 112 4.58 24.57 -20.62
C LEU A 112 3.86 24.32 -21.96
N ALA A 113 2.55 24.07 -21.93
CA ALA A 113 1.66 23.98 -23.09
C ALA A 113 0.55 25.02 -22.95
#